data_AF-A0A1J3E6S2-F1
#
_entry.id   AF-A0A1J3E6S2-F1
#
_cell.length_a   1.000
_cell.length_b   1.000
_cell.length_c   1.000
_cell.angle_alpha   90.00
_cell.angle_beta   90.00
_cell.angle_gamma   90.00
#
_symmetry.space_group_name_H-M   'P 1'
#
loop_
_entity.id
_entity.type
_entity.pdbx_description
1 polymer ?
#
loop_
_entity_poly.entity_id
_entity_poly.type
_entity_poly.pdbx_seq_one_letter_code
_entity_poly.pdbx_strand_id
1 'polypeptide(L)' 'SSRKNNNELQIFSFESVALATDYFSDANKLGEGGFGPVYKGRLIDGEEVAIKRLSRASGQGLVEFKNEAMLIAKLQHT' A
#
# COMPACT_ATOMS: atom_id res chain seq x y z
N SER A 1 6.78 18.67 -25.12
CA SER A 1 6.74 17.35 -24.47
C SER A 1 7.36 17.45 -23.09
N SER A 2 6.54 17.51 -22.03
CA SER A 2 7.05 17.57 -20.66
C SER A 2 7.14 16.15 -20.10
N ARG A 3 8.34 15.74 -19.70
CA ARG A 3 8.58 14.48 -18.96
C ARG A 3 7.87 14.63 -17.61
N LYS A 4 6.91 13.76 -17.30
CA LYS A 4 6.34 13.68 -15.95
C LYS A 4 7.45 13.22 -15.01
N ASN A 5 7.75 14.01 -13.99
CA ASN A 5 8.65 13.60 -12.92
C ASN A 5 7.92 12.51 -12.12
N ASN A 6 8.40 11.27 -12.20
CA ASN A 6 7.72 10.05 -11.77
C ASN A 6 7.81 9.74 -10.25
N ASN A 7 8.07 10.73 -9.39
CA ASN A 7 8.45 10.49 -7.98
C ASN A 7 7.61 11.30 -6.97
N GLU A 8 6.35 11.57 -7.25
CA GLU A 8 5.44 12.20 -6.28
C GLU A 8 4.73 11.12 -5.45
N LEU A 9 4.94 11.12 -4.13
CA LEU A 9 4.23 10.26 -3.20
C LEU A 9 2.74 10.65 -3.19
N GLN A 10 1.87 9.74 -3.61
CA GLN A 10 0.43 9.92 -3.51
C GLN A 10 -0.06 9.50 -2.13
N ILE A 11 -0.76 10.42 -1.45
CA ILE A 11 -1.36 10.18 -0.15
C ILE A 11 -2.85 9.85 -0.35
N PHE A 12 -3.25 8.68 0.13
CA PHE A 12 -4.64 8.21 0.11
C PHE A 12 -5.26 8.30 1.49
N SER A 13 -6.56 8.60 1.56
CA SER A 13 -7.28 8.53 2.84
C SER A 13 -7.51 7.08 3.22
N PHE A 14 -7.64 6.81 4.52
CA PHE A 14 -7.98 5.45 4.98
C PHE A 14 -9.31 4.97 4.39
N GLU A 15 -10.29 5.87 4.26
CA GLU A 15 -11.59 5.58 3.67
C GLU A 15 -11.47 5.17 2.19
N SER A 16 -10.65 5.85 1.38
CA SER A 16 -10.49 5.47 -0.03
C SER A 16 -9.82 4.11 -0.17
N VAL A 17 -8.86 3.80 0.68
CA VAL A 17 -8.21 2.48 0.75
C VAL A 17 -9.20 1.38 1.19
N ALA A 18 -10.05 1.68 2.18
CA ALA A 18 -11.06 0.75 2.66
C ALA A 18 -12.08 0.46 1.54
N LEU A 19 -12.63 1.49 0.90
CA LEU A 19 -13.57 1.33 -0.21
C LEU A 19 -12.96 0.55 -1.39
N ALA A 20 -11.71 0.86 -1.74
CA ALA A 20 -11.01 0.16 -2.83
C ALA A 20 -10.88 -1.35 -2.60
N THR A 21 -10.84 -1.79 -1.34
CA THR A 21 -10.67 -3.20 -0.95
C THR A 21 -11.96 -3.87 -0.49
N ASP A 22 -13.12 -3.22 -0.67
CA ASP A 22 -14.40 -3.65 -0.09
C ASP A 22 -14.27 -3.86 1.44
N TYR A 23 -13.80 -2.80 2.12
CA TYR A 23 -13.55 -2.77 3.56
C TYR A 23 -12.62 -3.88 4.06
N PHE A 24 -11.55 -4.16 3.31
CA PHE A 24 -10.60 -5.25 3.58
C PHE A 24 -11.26 -6.64 3.63
N SER A 25 -12.25 -6.87 2.74
CA SER A 25 -12.92 -8.15 2.57
C SER A 25 -11.93 -9.28 2.29
N ASP A 26 -12.13 -10.44 2.92
CA ASP A 26 -11.31 -11.64 2.67
C ASP A 26 -11.41 -12.12 1.22
N ALA A 27 -12.50 -11.80 0.50
CA ALA A 27 -12.64 -12.08 -0.92
C ALA A 27 -11.58 -11.37 -1.78
N ASN A 28 -11.07 -10.23 -1.30
CA ASN A 28 -10.01 -9.47 -1.95
C ASN A 28 -8.62 -9.79 -1.39
N LYS A 29 -8.50 -10.72 -0.43
CA LYS A 29 -7.19 -11.05 0.16
C LYS A 29 -6.35 -11.84 -0.83
N LEU A 30 -5.16 -11.32 -1.12
CA LEU A 30 -4.17 -11.96 -2.00
C LEU A 30 -3.20 -12.86 -1.22
N GLY A 31 -2.96 -12.56 0.06
CA GLY A 31 -2.09 -13.34 0.93
C GLY A 31 -1.86 -12.70 2.28
N GLU A 32 -1.20 -13.42 3.19
CA GLU A 32 -0.81 -12.91 4.51
C GLU A 32 0.52 -13.53 4.94
N GLY A 33 1.34 -12.73 5.62
CA GLY A 33 2.57 -13.18 6.27
C GLY A 33 2.83 -12.37 7.54
N GLY A 34 4.03 -12.48 8.11
CA GLY A 34 4.39 -11.83 9.39
C GLY A 34 4.21 -10.30 9.42
N PHE A 35 4.15 -9.66 8.26
CA PHE A 35 3.95 -8.20 8.11
C PHE A 35 2.49 -7.79 7.90
N GLY A 36 1.57 -8.75 7.92
CA GLY A 36 0.14 -8.53 7.72
C GLY A 36 -0.38 -8.93 6.34
N PRO A 37 -1.69 -8.77 6.12
CA PRO A 37 -2.37 -9.15 4.88
C PRO A 37 -2.12 -8.18 3.73
N VAL A 38 -2.18 -8.72 2.51
CA VAL A 38 -2.20 -7.98 1.25
C VAL A 38 -3.54 -8.20 0.57
N TYR A 39 -4.17 -7.12 0.11
CA TYR A 39 -5.47 -7.13 -0.56
C TYR A 39 -5.36 -6.60 -1.98
N LYS A 40 -6.20 -7.12 -2.88
CA LYS A 40 -6.51 -6.52 -4.16
C LYS A 40 -7.43 -5.33 -3.92
N GLY A 41 -7.04 -4.17 -4.42
CA GLY A 41 -7.86 -2.97 -4.42
C GLY A 41 -8.16 -2.50 -5.84
N ARG A 42 -9.29 -1.82 -6.02
CA ARG A 42 -9.59 -1.05 -7.23
C ARG A 42 -9.82 0.41 -6.85
N LEU A 43 -8.94 1.29 -7.29
CA LEU A 43 -9.04 2.73 -7.08
C LEU A 43 -10.22 3.32 -7.85
N ILE A 44 -10.58 4.57 -7.54
CA ILE A 44 -11.76 5.24 -8.13
C ILE A 44 -11.63 5.49 -9.63
N ASP A 45 -10.39 5.62 -10.12
CA ASP A 45 -10.06 5.72 -11.54
C ASP A 45 -10.03 4.35 -12.26
N GLY A 46 -10.29 3.26 -11.53
CA GLY A 46 -10.31 1.90 -12.05
C GLY A 46 -8.96 1.19 -12.01
N GLU A 47 -7.89 1.83 -11.52
CA GLU A 47 -6.58 1.20 -11.38
C GLU A 47 -6.62 0.08 -10.33
N GLU A 48 -6.12 -1.11 -10.69
CA GLU A 48 -5.97 -2.22 -9.76
C GLU A 48 -4.63 -2.14 -9.02
N VAL A 49 -4.68 -2.21 -7.69
CA VAL A 49 -3.51 -2.06 -6.82
C VAL A 49 -3.44 -3.17 -5.77
N ALA A 50 -2.23 -3.44 -5.26
CA ALA A 50 -2.03 -4.28 -4.09
C ALA A 50 -1.88 -3.40 -2.84
N ILE A 51 -2.75 -3.60 -1.85
CA ILE A 51 -2.77 -2.83 -0.60
C ILE A 51 -2.29 -3.74 0.53
N LYS A 52 -1.12 -3.41 1.09
CA LYS A 52 -0.56 -4.09 2.26
C LYS A 52 -1.01 -3.39 3.54
N ARG A 53 -1.70 -4.11 4.43
CA ARG A 53 -2.11 -3.60 5.74
C ARG A 53 -1.15 -4.11 6.81
N LEU A 54 -0.29 -3.23 7.33
CA LEU A 54 0.65 -3.60 8.37
C LEU A 54 -0.06 -4.02 9.66
N SER A 55 0.33 -5.18 10.21
CA SER A 55 -0.23 -5.69 11.45
C SER A 55 0.27 -4.89 12.66
N ARG A 56 -0.56 -4.71 13.69
CA ARG A 56 -0.13 -4.12 14.97
C ARG A 56 0.69 -5.10 15.82
N ALA A 57 0.59 -6.39 15.53
CA ALA A 57 1.15 -7.47 16.35
C ALA A 57 2.68 -7.57 16.27
N SER A 58 3.33 -6.91 15.30
CA SER A 58 4.79 -6.89 15.19
C SER A 58 5.48 -6.01 16.23
N GLY A 59 4.73 -5.22 17.03
CA GLY A 59 5.27 -4.30 18.04
C GLY A 59 6.10 -3.15 17.46
N GLN A 60 6.19 -3.05 16.13
CA GLN A 60 7.13 -2.19 15.42
C GLN A 60 6.48 -1.38 14.28
N GLY A 61 5.15 -1.27 14.23
CA GLY A 61 4.43 -0.73 13.06
C GLY A 61 4.96 0.59 12.47
N LEU A 62 5.44 1.55 13.29
CA LEU A 62 6.05 2.79 12.79
C LEU A 62 7.47 2.57 12.22
N VAL A 63 8.25 1.69 12.83
CA VAL A 63 9.60 1.32 12.39
C VAL A 63 9.51 0.51 11.09
N GLU A 64 8.59 -0.44 11.02
CA GLU A 64 8.32 -1.23 9.81
C GLU A 64 7.82 -0.35 8.67
N PHE A 65 6.90 0.58 8.94
CA PHE A 65 6.46 1.56 7.94
C PHE A 65 7.62 2.40 7.41
N LYS A 66 8.49 2.92 8.29
CA LYS A 66 9.67 3.68 7.89
C LYS A 66 10.66 2.84 7.09
N ASN A 67 10.89 1.59 7.48
CA ASN A 67 11.80 0.69 6.78
C ASN A 67 11.29 0.34 5.38
N GLU A 68 10.01 0.01 5.23
CA GLU A 68 9.42 -0.26 3.91
C GLU A 68 9.40 0.99 3.04
N ALA A 69 9.00 2.16 3.57
CA ALA A 69 9.02 3.41 2.83
C ALA A 69 10.44 3.79 2.36
N MET A 70 11.45 3.64 3.22
CA MET A 70 12.85 3.85 2.84
C MET A 70 13.35 2.83 1.81
N LEU A 71 12.94 1.56 1.91
CA LEU A 71 13.34 0.51 0.96
C LEU A 71 12.75 0.78 -0.43
N ILE A 72 11.47 1.15 -0.50
CA ILE A 72 10.81 1.51 -1.76
C ILE A 72 11.47 2.76 -2.37
N ALA A 73 11.75 3.79 -1.55
CA ALA A 73 12.44 4.99 -2.02
C ALA A 73 13.86 4.72 -2.56
N LYS A 74 14.59 3.77 -1.94
CA LYS A 74 15.92 3.35 -2.42
C LYS A 74 15.85 2.55 -3.72
N LEU A 75 14.83 1.73 -3.92
CA LEU A 75 14.62 0.99 -5.18
C LEU A 75 14.22 1.91 -6.34
N GLN A 76 13.65 3.08 -6.07
CA GLN A 76 13.25 4.07 -7.07
C GLN A 76 14.40 4.99 -7.56
N HIS A 77 15.62 4.89 -7.02
CA HIS A 77 16.78 5.62 -7.52
C HIS A 77 17.57 4.78 -8.55
N THR A 78 17.26 4.98 -9.84
CA THR A 78 18.16 4.71 -10.98
C THR A 78 18.16 5.90 -11.93
#